data_AF-A0A9J7K5P8-F1
#
_entry.id   AF-A0A9J7K5P8-F1
#
_cell.length_a   1.000
_cell.length_b   1.000
_cell.length_c   1.000
_cell.angle_alpha   90.00
_cell.angle_beta   90.00
_cell.angle_gamma   90.00
#
_symmetry.space_group_name_H-M   'P 1'
#
loop_
_entity.id
_entity.type
_entity.pdbx_description
1 polymer ?
#
loop_
_entity_poly.entity_id
_entity_poly.type
_entity_poly.pdbx_seq_one_letter_code
_entity_poly.pdbx_strand_id
1 'polypeptide(L)'
;MGTAGEKTGCSTVRISGSSSLHSERLTTYTMTGETLDGRPVYKSSRGDYLFYYRSDGDWHVGPVLGTNRISMFVEDNSMYAEDITGTWRLYDGVFFFLETGASESLAPPVQA
;
A
#
# COMPACT_ATOMS: atom_id res chain seq x y z
N MET A 1 28.60 -5.84 -10.23
CA MET A 1 28.20 -5.65 -8.82
C MET A 1 26.91 -4.87 -8.84
N GLY A 2 25.83 -5.46 -8.30
CA GLY A 2 24.46 -5.01 -8.52
C GLY A 2 24.16 -3.67 -7.85
N THR A 3 23.65 -2.72 -8.64
CA THR A 3 23.02 -1.51 -8.13
C THR A 3 21.66 -1.91 -7.55
N ALA A 4 21.61 -2.16 -6.24
CA ALA A 4 20.35 -2.11 -5.50
C ALA A 4 19.83 -0.69 -5.67
N GLY A 5 18.75 -0.54 -6.46
CA GLY A 5 18.11 0.74 -6.69
C GLY A 5 17.71 1.31 -5.34
N GLU A 6 18.41 2.37 -4.93
CA GLU A 6 18.07 3.16 -3.76
C GLU A 6 16.75 3.87 -4.09
N LYS A 7 15.63 3.27 -3.67
CA LYS A 7 14.31 3.93 -3.68
C LYS A 7 14.35 5.03 -2.63
N THR A 8 14.97 6.14 -3.00
CA THR A 8 15.15 7.35 -2.21
C THR A 8 13.82 8.06 -2.03
N GLY A 9 13.07 7.72 -0.97
CA GLY A 9 12.06 8.57 -0.30
C GLY A 9 10.89 9.13 -1.12
N CYS A 10 10.80 8.87 -2.42
CA CYS A 10 9.79 9.38 -3.34
C CYS A 10 8.98 8.25 -4.00
N SER A 11 9.18 7.01 -3.57
CA SER A 11 8.34 5.89 -4.04
C SER A 11 6.89 6.17 -3.70
N THR A 12 6.08 6.20 -4.75
CA THR A 12 4.67 6.52 -4.68
C THR A 12 3.89 5.39 -5.35
N VAL A 13 3.03 4.73 -4.59
CA VAL A 13 2.19 3.64 -5.11
C VAL A 13 0.75 4.12 -5.21
N ARG A 14 0.10 3.83 -6.33
CA ARG A 14 -1.33 4.07 -6.46
C ARG A 14 -2.05 2.73 -6.39
N ILE A 15 -2.92 2.60 -5.40
CA ILE A 15 -3.85 1.49 -5.33
C ILE A 15 -5.07 1.89 -6.16
N SER A 16 -5.30 1.17 -7.27
CA SER A 16 -6.42 1.43 -8.18
C SER A 16 -7.32 0.19 -8.24
N GLY A 17 -8.63 0.42 -8.35
CA GLY A 17 -9.65 -0.63 -8.34
C GLY A 17 -11.00 -0.06 -8.78
N SER A 18 -12.04 -0.90 -8.83
CA SER A 18 -13.36 -0.52 -9.31
C SER A 18 -14.44 -0.79 -8.25
N SER A 19 -14.31 -0.15 -7.07
CA SER A 19 -15.34 -0.20 -6.03
C SER A 19 -16.07 1.13 -5.89
N SER A 20 -17.39 1.04 -5.77
CA SER A 20 -18.23 2.12 -5.22
C SER A 20 -18.12 2.22 -3.68
N LEU A 21 -17.53 1.20 -3.03
CA LEU A 21 -17.27 1.13 -1.60
C LEU A 21 -15.82 1.51 -1.33
N HIS A 22 -15.58 2.70 -0.76
CA HIS A 22 -14.24 3.23 -0.46
C HIS A 22 -13.37 3.59 -1.69
N SER A 23 -13.96 4.08 -2.78
CA SER A 23 -13.24 4.74 -3.90
C SER A 23 -12.22 5.78 -3.43
N GLU A 24 -12.54 6.39 -2.30
CA GLU A 24 -11.79 7.35 -1.54
C GLU A 24 -10.46 6.84 -0.91
N ARG A 25 -10.27 5.52 -0.82
CA ARG A 25 -9.04 4.84 -0.32
C ARG A 25 -8.21 4.19 -1.42
N LEU A 26 -8.77 4.07 -2.63
CA LEU A 26 -8.07 3.77 -3.88
C LEU A 26 -7.29 5.01 -4.34
N THR A 27 -6.30 5.37 -3.52
CA THR A 27 -5.55 6.60 -3.65
C THR A 27 -4.07 6.31 -3.76
N THR A 28 -3.31 7.40 -3.81
CA THR A 28 -1.87 7.40 -3.88
C THR A 28 -1.28 7.44 -2.48
N TYR A 29 -0.34 6.53 -2.21
CA TYR A 29 0.42 6.42 -0.97
C TYR A 29 1.86 6.77 -1.25
N THR A 30 2.41 7.70 -0.45
CA THR A 30 3.80 8.15 -0.56
C THR A 30 4.61 7.55 0.57
N MET A 31 5.78 7.02 0.25
CA MET A 31 6.71 6.49 1.24
C MET A 31 7.10 7.59 2.24
N THR A 32 7.03 7.29 3.54
CA THR A 32 7.27 8.27 4.62
C THR A 32 8.73 8.38 5.03
N GLY A 33 9.56 7.42 4.62
CA GLY A 33 10.93 7.23 5.14
C GLY A 33 10.99 6.43 6.44
N GLU A 34 9.86 6.18 7.08
CA GLU A 34 9.76 5.27 8.23
C GLU A 34 9.72 3.81 7.78
N THR A 35 10.11 2.89 8.67
CA THR A 35 9.99 1.46 8.45
C THR A 35 9.24 0.78 9.59
N LEU A 36 8.43 -0.21 9.24
CA LEU A 36 7.72 -1.10 10.16
C LEU A 36 7.98 -2.54 9.72
N ASP A 37 8.30 -3.43 10.67
CA ASP A 37 8.60 -4.84 10.38
C ASP A 37 9.69 -5.07 9.31
N GLY A 38 10.63 -4.13 9.18
CA GLY A 38 11.71 -4.18 8.20
C GLY A 38 11.30 -3.78 6.78
N ARG A 39 10.09 -3.24 6.60
CA ARG A 39 9.60 -2.72 5.32
C ARG A 39 9.18 -1.26 5.43
N PRO A 40 9.13 -0.53 4.31
CA PRO A 40 8.75 0.89 4.33
C PRO A 40 7.29 1.11 4.71
N VAL A 41 7.05 2.22 5.39
CA VAL A 41 5.70 2.73 5.67
C VAL A 41 5.35 3.80 4.66
N TYR A 42 4.15 3.71 4.11
CA TYR A 42 3.60 4.68 3.18
C TYR A 42 2.39 5.35 3.80
N LYS A 43 2.11 6.59 3.39
CA LYS A 43 0.99 7.38 3.90
C LYS A 43 0.27 8.08 2.75
N SER A 44 -1.05 8.02 2.78
CA SER A 44 -1.88 8.78 1.84
C SER A 44 -2.00 10.24 2.27
N SER A 45 -2.36 11.12 1.34
CA SER A 45 -2.69 12.53 1.64
C SER A 45 -3.87 12.68 2.63
N ARG A 46 -4.63 11.61 2.86
CA ARG A 46 -5.78 11.56 3.76
C ARG A 46 -5.44 11.10 5.17
N GLY A 47 -4.23 10.58 5.37
CA GLY A 47 -3.74 10.11 6.67
C GLY A 47 -3.84 8.60 6.89
N ASP A 48 -4.31 7.83 5.91
CA ASP A 48 -4.24 6.36 5.97
C ASP A 48 -2.79 5.89 5.75
N TYR A 49 -2.42 4.86 6.50
CA TYR A 49 -1.11 4.20 6.42
C TYR A 49 -1.22 2.93 5.60
N LEU A 50 -0.20 2.70 4.79
CA LEU A 50 0.06 1.44 4.09
C LEU A 50 1.36 0.85 4.64
N PHE A 51 1.26 -0.32 5.25
CA PHE A 51 2.36 -0.95 5.98
C PHE A 51 2.25 -2.47 5.91
N TYR A 52 3.39 -3.14 6.01
CA TYR A 52 3.42 -4.59 6.15
C TYR A 52 3.20 -4.99 7.60
N TYR A 53 2.33 -5.97 7.82
CA TYR A 53 2.01 -6.47 9.14
C TYR A 53 2.51 -7.91 9.28
N ARG A 54 3.68 -8.07 9.92
CA ARG A 54 4.39 -9.36 9.96
C ARG A 54 3.59 -10.50 10.59
N SER A 55 2.70 -10.19 11.54
CA SER A 55 1.89 -11.21 12.21
C SER A 55 0.98 -11.97 11.24
N ASP A 56 0.43 -11.27 10.25
CA ASP A 56 -0.51 -11.85 9.29
C ASP A 56 0.19 -12.22 7.97
N GLY A 57 1.35 -11.61 7.69
CA GLY A 57 2.11 -11.87 6.48
C GLY A 57 1.68 -11.03 5.28
N ASP A 58 0.89 -9.98 5.54
CA ASP A 58 0.14 -9.23 4.56
C ASP A 58 0.47 -7.73 4.59
N TRP A 59 0.18 -7.04 3.49
CA TRP A 59 0.18 -5.58 3.44
C TRP A 59 -1.19 -5.03 3.83
N HIS A 60 -1.20 -4.12 4.78
CA HIS A 60 -2.39 -3.53 5.39
C HIS A 60 -2.52 -2.06 5.03
N VAL A 61 -3.76 -1.62 4.85
CA VAL A 61 -4.13 -0.20 4.75
C VAL A 61 -5.09 0.13 5.88
N GLY A 62 -4.79 1.17 6.66
CA GLY A 62 -5.68 1.63 7.71
C GLY A 62 -5.26 2.94 8.37
N PRO A 63 -6.12 3.52 9.21
CA PRO A 63 -5.87 4.82 9.85
C PRO A 63 -4.81 4.76 10.97
N VAL A 64 -4.46 3.57 11.46
CA VAL A 64 -3.51 3.38 12.57
C VAL A 64 -2.42 2.40 12.19
N LEU A 65 -1.18 2.89 12.17
CA LEU A 65 0.01 2.12 11.86
C LEU A 65 0.22 0.95 12.85
N GLY A 66 0.53 -0.24 12.34
CA GLY A 66 0.89 -1.40 13.16
C GLY A 66 -0.28 -2.06 13.91
N THR A 67 -1.52 -1.84 13.45
CA THR A 67 -2.71 -2.46 14.06
C THR A 67 -3.46 -3.33 13.05
N ASN A 68 -4.33 -4.21 13.56
CA ASN A 68 -5.27 -4.98 12.75
C ASN A 68 -6.56 -4.19 12.42
N ARG A 69 -6.63 -2.90 12.77
CA ARG A 69 -7.75 -2.02 12.38
C ARG A 69 -7.53 -1.53 10.96
N ILE A 70 -7.86 -2.39 10.02
CA ILE A 70 -7.59 -2.19 8.60
C ILE A 70 -8.87 -2.00 7.81
N SER A 71 -8.73 -1.29 6.70
CA SER A 71 -9.78 -1.07 5.71
C SER A 71 -9.52 -1.86 4.44
N MET A 72 -8.25 -2.14 4.14
CA MET A 72 -7.86 -2.97 3.02
C MET A 72 -6.66 -3.83 3.40
N PHE A 73 -6.53 -4.98 2.78
CA PHE A 73 -5.32 -5.77 2.85
C PHE A 73 -5.03 -6.49 1.54
N VAL A 74 -3.80 -6.94 1.39
CA VAL A 74 -3.39 -7.81 0.29
C VAL A 74 -2.37 -8.81 0.82
N GLU A 75 -2.60 -10.08 0.47
CA GLU A 75 -1.71 -11.18 0.78
C GLU A 75 -0.53 -11.13 -0.20
N ASP A 76 0.52 -10.38 0.15
CA ASP A 76 1.73 -10.22 -0.65
C ASP A 76 2.95 -10.01 0.27
N ASN A 77 4.06 -10.67 -0.05
CA ASN A 77 5.28 -10.66 0.78
C ASN A 77 6.39 -9.78 0.16
N SER A 78 6.05 -8.90 -0.79
CA SER A 78 6.97 -8.00 -1.49
C SER A 78 7.60 -6.95 -0.58
N MET A 79 8.90 -6.65 -0.78
CA MET A 79 9.66 -5.73 0.09
C MET A 79 9.15 -4.29 0.07
N TYR A 80 8.55 -3.89 -1.05
CA TYR A 80 8.03 -2.56 -1.28
C TYR A 80 6.58 -2.64 -1.74
N ALA A 81 5.78 -1.64 -1.38
CA ALA A 81 4.36 -1.63 -1.71
C ALA A 81 4.10 -1.51 -3.23
N GLU A 82 4.99 -0.86 -3.95
CA GLU A 82 4.92 -0.73 -5.41
C GLU A 82 5.28 -2.01 -6.18
N ASP A 83 5.83 -3.03 -5.49
CA ASP A 83 6.14 -4.33 -6.08
C ASP A 83 4.99 -5.34 -5.82
N ILE A 84 3.95 -4.94 -5.10
CA ILE A 84 2.76 -5.77 -4.83
C ILE A 84 2.06 -6.07 -6.14
N THR A 85 1.86 -7.36 -6.41
CA THR A 85 1.10 -7.86 -7.56
C THR A 85 -0.21 -8.54 -7.14
N GLY A 86 -0.37 -8.75 -5.83
CA GLY A 86 -1.59 -9.28 -5.24
C GLY A 86 -2.81 -8.39 -5.42
N THR A 87 -3.96 -9.02 -5.20
CA THR A 87 -5.28 -8.42 -5.36
C THR A 87 -5.74 -7.81 -4.03
N TRP A 88 -6.01 -6.51 -4.01
CA TRP A 88 -6.47 -5.82 -2.80
C TRP A 88 -7.87 -6.26 -2.39
N ARG A 89 -8.05 -6.56 -1.10
CA ARG A 89 -9.33 -6.91 -0.48
C ARG A 89 -9.80 -5.74 0.37
N LEU A 90 -11.04 -5.30 0.16
CA LEU A 90 -11.61 -4.14 0.84
C LEU A 90 -12.61 -4.59 1.90
N TYR A 91 -12.52 -3.98 3.08
CA TYR A 91 -13.52 -4.11 4.14
C TYR A 91 -14.72 -3.21 3.82
N ASP A 92 -15.94 -3.76 3.77
CA ASP A 92 -17.17 -2.98 3.54
C ASP A 92 -17.91 -2.59 4.84
N GLY A 93 -17.35 -2.93 6.00
CA GLY A 93 -17.99 -2.74 7.31
C GLY A 93 -18.66 -4.01 7.87
N VAL A 94 -18.78 -5.08 7.07
CA VAL A 94 -19.31 -6.37 7.50
C VAL A 94 -18.39 -7.52 7.07
N PHE A 95 -17.85 -7.49 5.84
CA PHE A 95 -16.95 -8.50 5.28
C PHE A 95 -15.83 -7.87 4.41
N PHE A 96 -14.78 -8.64 4.15
CA PHE A 96 -13.78 -8.29 3.14
C PHE A 96 -14.16 -8.92 1.80
N PHE A 97 -14.25 -8.11 0.74
CA PHE A 97 -14.50 -8.60 -0.62
C PHE A 97 -13.23 -8.51 -1.46
N LEU A 98 -13.05 -9.49 -2.35
CA LEU A 98 -11.96 -9.52 -3.31
C LEU A 98 -12.25 -8.48 -4.40
N GLU A 99 -11.51 -7.39 -4.43
CA GLU A 99 -11.57 -6.43 -5.54
C GLU A 99 -10.49 -6.77 -6.54
N THR A 100 -10.83 -6.97 -7.81
CA THR A 100 -9.84 -7.11 -8.89
C THR A 100 -9.16 -5.76 -9.16
N GLY A 101 -8.33 -5.30 -8.24
CA GLY A 101 -7.52 -4.08 -8.33
C GLY A 101 -6.04 -4.42 -8.12
N ALA A 102 -5.19 -3.93 -9.03
CA ALA A 102 -3.74 -4.08 -8.96
C ALA A 102 -3.10 -2.78 -8.45
N SER A 103 -1.98 -2.90 -7.74
CA SER A 103 -1.11 -1.77 -7.42
C SER A 103 -0.30 -1.37 -8.65
N GLU A 104 -0.39 -0.11 -9.05
CA GLU A 104 0.46 0.45 -10.12
C GLU A 104 1.44 1.46 -9.51
N SER A 105 2.73 1.29 -9.84
CA SER A 105 3.79 2.24 -9.49
C SER A 105 3.65 3.49 -10.35
N LEU A 106 3.40 4.64 -9.73
CA LEU A 106 3.45 5.92 -10.43
C LEU A 106 4.89 6.42 -10.38
N ALA A 107 5.59 6.35 -11.52
CA ALA A 107 6.87 7.04 -11.66
C ALA A 107 6.66 8.55 -11.42
N PRO A 108 7.55 9.24 -10.68
CA PRO A 108 7.46 10.68 -10.53
C PRO A 108 7.56 11.34 -11.93
N PRO A 109 6.88 12.48 -12.15
CA PRO A 109 7.03 13.21 -13.41
C PRO A 109 8.50 13.59 -13.59
N VAL A 110 9.13 13.05 -14.63
CA VAL A 110 10.43 13.53 -15.10
C VAL A 110 10.22 14.97 -15.54
N GLN A 111 10.63 15.94 -14.72
CA GLN A 111 10.73 17.33 -15.17
C GLN A 111 11.89 17.41 -16.17
N ALA A 112 11.57 17.89 -17.38
CA ALA A 112 12.50 18.16 -18.47
C ALA A 112 13.30 19.45 -18.24
#